data_AF-A0A2S7U992-F1
#
_entry.id   AF-A0A2S7U992-F1
#
_cell.length_a   1.000
_cell.length_b   1.000
_cell.length_c   1.000
_cell.angle_alpha   90.00
_cell.angle_beta   90.00
_cell.angle_gamma   90.00
#
_symmetry.space_group_name_H-M   'P 1'
#
loop_
_entity.id
_entity.type
_entity.pdbx_description
1 polymer ?
#
loop_
_entity_poly.entity_id
_entity_poly.type
_entity_poly.pdbx_seq_one_letter_code
_entity_poly.pdbx_strand_id
1 'polypeptide(L)'
;MKKLLVVSIILLIGACSGIKKSPKPDPFFNTEKMASIMTDVYLIEGSMTSNRKSFVDLGIVPDQYVYQKHGIDSISYKSNFNYYADRVEDFIEVLELVDKNLQVIKDSVTERQNRLNEKPTQLDSISKNKIDKVLESVK
;
A
#
# COMPACT_ATOMS: atom_id res chain seq x y z
N MET A 1 5.34 -36.34 39.12
CA MET A 1 5.36 -36.04 37.67
C MET A 1 3.97 -36.06 37.03
N LYS A 2 3.15 -37.12 37.19
CA LYS A 2 1.78 -37.20 36.60
C LYS A 2 0.83 -36.05 37.03
N LYS A 3 0.91 -35.59 38.28
CA LYS A 3 0.09 -34.47 38.79
C LYS A 3 0.45 -33.11 38.16
N LEU A 4 1.73 -32.88 37.85
CA LEU A 4 2.20 -31.67 37.16
C LEU A 4 1.75 -31.65 35.69
N LEU A 5 1.73 -32.82 35.05
CA LEU A 5 1.17 -32.97 33.70
C LEU A 5 -0.32 -32.63 33.64
N VAL A 6 -1.10 -33.09 34.62
CA VAL A 6 -2.55 -32.78 34.70
C VAL A 6 -2.79 -31.28 34.93
N VAL A 7 -2.01 -30.63 35.80
CA VAL A 7 -2.09 -29.17 36.01
C VAL A 7 -1.70 -28.40 34.74
N SER A 8 -0.65 -28.82 34.03
CA SER A 8 -0.23 -28.21 32.76
C SER A 8 -1.31 -28.32 31.69
N ILE A 9 -1.96 -29.49 31.58
CA ILE A 9 -3.09 -29.73 30.67
C ILE A 9 -4.29 -28.85 31.01
N ILE A 10 -4.63 -28.70 32.30
CA ILE A 10 -5.73 -27.83 32.71
C ILE A 10 -5.42 -26.35 32.40
N LEU A 11 -4.16 -25.92 32.58
CA LEU A 11 -3.73 -24.56 32.25
C LEU A 11 -3.82 -24.29 30.73
N LEU A 12 -3.45 -25.28 29.90
CA LEU A 12 -3.54 -25.22 28.44
C LEU A 12 -5.00 -25.12 27.96
N ILE A 13 -5.93 -25.85 28.58
CA ILE A 13 -7.36 -25.79 28.22
C ILE A 13 -7.99 -24.46 28.66
N GLY A 14 -7.54 -23.89 29.79
CA GLY A 14 -8.02 -22.60 30.31
C GLY A 14 -7.49 -21.37 29.57
N ALA A 15 -6.36 -21.47 28.86
CA ALA A 15 -5.72 -20.34 28.19
C ALA A 15 -6.52 -19.75 27.00
N CYS A 16 -7.41 -20.53 26.37
CA CYS A 16 -8.24 -20.06 25.26
C CYS A 16 -9.59 -19.44 25.71
N SER A 17 -9.79 -19.22 27.00
CA SER A 17 -11.06 -18.74 27.54
C SER A 17 -11.22 -17.22 27.35
N GLY A 18 -11.82 -16.84 26.22
CA GLY A 18 -12.40 -15.51 26.03
C GLY A 18 -11.53 -14.53 25.24
N ILE A 19 -11.46 -14.74 23.92
CA ILE A 19 -10.96 -13.71 22.99
C ILE A 19 -11.97 -12.56 23.01
N LYS A 20 -11.71 -11.55 23.84
CA LYS A 20 -12.46 -10.29 23.79
C LYS A 20 -12.11 -9.62 22.47
N LYS A 21 -13.09 -9.57 21.55
CA LYS A 21 -12.98 -8.78 20.33
C LYS A 21 -12.65 -7.33 20.68
N SER A 22 -11.77 -6.73 19.91
CA SER A 22 -11.45 -5.32 20.01
C SER A 22 -12.74 -4.49 19.86
N PRO A 23 -12.96 -3.49 20.74
CA PRO A 23 -14.12 -2.60 20.63
C PRO A 23 -14.06 -1.83 19.31
N LYS A 24 -15.20 -1.32 18.86
CA LYS A 24 -15.23 -0.42 17.70
C LYS A 24 -14.46 0.86 18.06
N PRO A 25 -13.39 1.21 17.34
CA PRO A 25 -12.58 2.38 17.65
C PRO A 25 -13.29 3.69 17.28
N ASP A 26 -12.84 4.78 17.89
CA ASP A 26 -13.22 6.15 17.58
C ASP A 26 -11.93 6.99 17.47
N PRO A 27 -11.57 7.50 16.28
CA PRO A 27 -12.32 7.44 15.02
C PRO A 27 -12.34 6.04 14.38
N PHE A 28 -13.49 5.67 13.81
CA PHE A 28 -13.64 4.43 13.03
C PHE A 28 -13.24 4.65 11.57
N PHE A 29 -12.41 3.77 11.02
CA PHE A 29 -12.10 3.73 9.60
C PHE A 29 -13.03 2.71 8.96
N ASN A 30 -13.84 3.15 8.00
CA ASN A 30 -14.61 2.22 7.17
C ASN A 30 -13.69 1.41 6.25
N THR A 31 -14.25 0.38 5.61
CA THR A 31 -13.52 -0.56 4.76
C THR A 31 -12.72 0.16 3.67
N GLU A 32 -13.29 1.19 3.05
CA GLU A 32 -12.62 1.98 2.01
C GLU A 32 -11.43 2.78 2.55
N LYS A 33 -11.58 3.45 3.69
CA LYS A 33 -10.49 4.20 4.33
C LYS A 33 -9.39 3.25 4.78
N MET A 34 -9.74 2.14 5.42
CA MET A 34 -8.75 1.15 5.88
C MET A 34 -7.99 0.55 4.70
N ALA A 35 -8.68 0.19 3.61
CA ALA A 35 -8.05 -0.31 2.40
C ALA A 35 -7.12 0.73 1.77
N SER A 36 -7.52 2.00 1.71
CA SER A 36 -6.66 3.07 1.18
C SER A 36 -5.38 3.25 2.02
N ILE A 37 -5.49 3.21 3.35
CA ILE A 37 -4.34 3.25 4.26
C ILE A 37 -3.42 2.04 4.01
N MET A 38 -3.99 0.84 3.97
CA MET A 38 -3.22 -0.39 3.81
C MET A 38 -2.56 -0.50 2.43
N THR A 39 -3.21 -0.01 1.36
CA THR A 39 -2.57 0.10 0.04
C THR A 39 -1.26 0.89 0.13
N ASP A 40 -1.25 2.02 0.82
CA ASP A 40 -0.03 2.81 1.00
C ASP A 40 1.02 2.12 1.88
N VAL A 41 0.58 1.44 2.94
CA VAL A 41 1.48 0.62 3.77
C VAL A 41 2.18 -0.43 2.89
N TYR A 42 1.44 -1.21 2.09
CA TYR A 42 2.02 -2.22 1.21
C TYR A 42 2.93 -1.65 0.13
N LEU A 43 2.60 -0.49 -0.45
CA LEU A 43 3.47 0.18 -1.42
C LEU A 43 4.79 0.62 -0.80
N ILE A 44 4.74 1.14 0.43
CA ILE A 44 5.94 1.58 1.15
C ILE A 44 6.80 0.38 1.55
N GLU A 45 6.20 -0.69 2.06
CA GLU A 45 6.91 -1.94 2.36
C GLU A 45 7.60 -2.48 1.09
N GLY A 46 6.88 -2.58 -0.03
CA GLY A 46 7.46 -2.97 -1.32
C GLY A 46 8.60 -2.05 -1.78
N SER A 47 8.46 -0.74 -1.56
CA SER A 47 9.49 0.25 -1.90
C SER A 47 10.73 0.13 -1.00
N MET A 48 10.54 -0.12 0.30
CA MET A 48 11.61 -0.29 1.27
C MET A 48 12.42 -1.56 1.00
N THR A 49 11.77 -2.66 0.63
CA THR A 49 12.48 -3.89 0.22
C THR A 49 13.35 -3.65 -1.02
N SER A 50 12.94 -2.75 -1.91
CA SER A 50 13.67 -2.43 -3.14
C SER A 50 14.80 -1.42 -2.93
N ASN A 51 14.57 -0.36 -2.16
CA ASN A 51 15.55 0.71 -1.94
C ASN A 51 15.34 1.45 -0.60
N ARG A 52 15.70 0.79 0.50
CA ARG A 52 15.67 1.40 1.84
C ARG A 52 16.57 2.63 1.98
N LYS A 53 17.70 2.67 1.28
CA LYS A 53 18.68 3.76 1.39
C LYS A 53 18.06 5.11 1.02
N SER A 54 17.23 5.16 -0.01
CA SER A 54 16.56 6.41 -0.40
C SER A 54 15.66 7.00 0.69
N PHE A 55 14.99 6.17 1.51
CA PHE A 55 14.20 6.68 2.64
C PHE A 55 15.08 7.36 3.69
N VAL A 56 16.24 6.78 3.99
CA VAL A 56 17.21 7.34 4.94
C VAL A 56 17.80 8.64 4.41
N ASP A 57 18.26 8.64 3.15
CA ASP A 57 18.89 9.80 2.53
C ASP A 57 17.91 11.00 2.42
N LEU A 58 16.62 10.72 2.22
CA LEU A 58 15.56 11.73 2.18
C LEU A 58 15.00 12.10 3.56
N GLY A 59 15.43 11.42 4.64
CA GLY A 59 14.90 11.64 5.99
C GLY A 59 13.42 11.26 6.15
N ILE A 60 12.91 10.35 5.31
CA ILE A 60 11.50 9.93 5.32
C ILE A 60 11.34 8.78 6.31
N VAL A 61 10.42 8.95 7.26
CA VAL A 61 9.97 7.88 8.16
C VAL A 61 8.68 7.26 7.58
N PRO A 62 8.71 5.99 7.13
CA PRO A 62 7.59 5.29 6.50
C PRO A 62 6.23 5.47 7.18
N ASP A 63 6.13 5.09 8.46
CA ASP A 63 4.88 5.14 9.20
C ASP A 63 4.35 6.58 9.33
N GLN A 64 5.25 7.54 9.59
CA GLN A 64 4.86 8.95 9.69
C GLN A 64 4.34 9.49 8.36
N TYR A 65 4.92 9.07 7.23
CA TYR A 65 4.42 9.44 5.92
C TYR A 65 2.99 8.93 5.69
N VAL A 66 2.70 7.67 6.05
CA VAL A 66 1.34 7.11 5.97
C VAL A 66 0.37 7.91 6.84
N TYR A 67 0.76 8.17 8.09
CA TYR A 67 -0.06 8.90 9.06
C TYR A 67 -0.41 10.31 8.57
N GLN A 68 0.59 11.04 8.06
CA GLN A 68 0.38 12.38 7.50
C GLN A 68 -0.50 12.35 6.25
N LYS A 69 -0.27 11.41 5.33
CA LYS A 69 -1.05 11.29 4.09
C LYS A 69 -2.54 11.06 4.36
N HIS A 70 -2.87 10.26 5.38
CA HIS A 70 -4.25 9.89 5.71
C HIS A 70 -4.89 10.75 6.80
N GLY A 71 -4.15 11.69 7.40
CA GLY A 71 -4.62 12.49 8.53
C GLY A 71 -4.99 11.63 9.75
N ILE A 72 -4.18 10.61 10.03
CA ILE A 72 -4.38 9.67 11.15
C ILE A 72 -3.16 9.67 12.07
N ASP A 73 -3.31 9.12 13.27
CA ASP A 73 -2.22 8.86 14.19
C ASP A 73 -2.01 7.35 14.42
N SER A 74 -0.92 7.00 15.09
CA SER A 74 -0.54 5.60 15.34
C SER A 74 -1.51 4.85 16.25
N ILE A 75 -2.17 5.54 17.17
CA ILE A 75 -3.16 4.96 18.09
C ILE A 75 -4.42 4.62 17.30
N SER A 76 -4.94 5.59 16.54
CA SER A 76 -6.10 5.41 15.66
C SER A 76 -5.88 4.32 14.61
N TYR A 77 -4.68 4.27 14.00
CA TYR A 77 -4.32 3.18 13.08
C TYR A 77 -4.33 1.82 13.77
N LYS A 78 -3.62 1.68 14.90
CA LYS A 78 -3.52 0.41 15.63
C LYS A 78 -4.87 -0.10 16.13
N SER A 79 -5.74 0.79 16.63
CA SER A 79 -7.06 0.40 17.11
C SER A 79 -7.98 -0.07 15.98
N ASN A 80 -7.91 0.58 14.81
CA ASN A 80 -8.64 0.12 13.62
C ASN A 80 -8.07 -1.17 13.03
N PHE A 81 -6.74 -1.30 12.95
CA PHE A 81 -6.11 -2.54 12.55
C PHE A 81 -6.54 -3.72 13.43
N ASN A 82 -6.50 -3.57 14.75
CA ASN A 82 -6.95 -4.61 15.68
C ASN A 82 -8.45 -4.92 15.52
N TYR A 83 -9.28 -3.91 15.26
CA TYR A 83 -10.71 -4.12 14.99
C TYR A 83 -10.94 -5.06 13.81
N TYR A 84 -10.23 -4.84 12.69
CA TYR A 84 -10.33 -5.69 11.50
C TYR A 84 -9.64 -7.05 11.73
N ALA A 85 -8.48 -7.09 12.39
CA ALA A 85 -7.76 -8.34 12.67
C ALA A 85 -8.59 -9.36 13.49
N ASP A 86 -9.47 -8.88 14.37
CA ASP A 86 -10.40 -9.72 15.16
C ASP A 86 -11.68 -10.13 14.39
N ARG A 87 -11.85 -9.64 13.15
CA ARG A 87 -13.04 -9.81 12.30
C ARG A 87 -12.60 -10.24 10.89
N VAL A 88 -12.32 -11.53 10.75
CA VAL A 88 -11.70 -12.11 9.54
C VAL A 88 -12.43 -11.74 8.25
N GLU A 89 -13.77 -11.84 8.22
CA GLU A 89 -14.54 -11.51 7.01
C GLU A 89 -14.40 -10.03 6.63
N ASP A 90 -14.59 -9.11 7.59
CA ASP A 90 -14.39 -7.67 7.36
C ASP A 90 -12.95 -7.38 6.88
N PHE A 91 -11.96 -8.14 7.36
CA PHE A 91 -10.57 -7.94 6.97
C PHE A 91 -10.27 -8.48 5.57
N ILE A 92 -10.91 -9.58 5.17
CA ILE A 92 -10.86 -10.09 3.81
C ILE A 92 -11.39 -9.03 2.84
N GLU A 93 -12.53 -8.39 3.14
CA GLU A 93 -13.07 -7.31 2.29
C GLU A 93 -12.08 -6.14 2.13
N VAL A 94 -11.40 -5.74 3.22
CA VAL A 94 -10.34 -4.73 3.16
C VAL A 94 -9.21 -5.18 2.23
N LEU A 95 -8.74 -6.42 2.37
CA LEU A 95 -7.62 -6.94 1.56
C LEU A 95 -7.98 -7.11 0.08
N GLU A 96 -9.21 -7.49 -0.25
CA GLU A 96 -9.70 -7.53 -1.63
C GLU A 96 -9.68 -6.15 -2.27
N LEU A 97 -10.09 -5.11 -1.52
CA LEU A 97 -10.04 -3.74 -2.01
C LEU A 97 -8.59 -3.23 -2.13
N VAL A 98 -7.70 -3.64 -1.22
CA VAL A 98 -6.26 -3.37 -1.33
C VAL A 98 -5.70 -3.98 -2.62
N ASP A 99 -5.99 -5.24 -2.92
CA ASP A 99 -5.52 -5.90 -4.15
C ASP A 99 -6.03 -5.15 -5.38
N LYS A 100 -7.32 -4.82 -5.43
CA LYS A 100 -7.90 -4.02 -6.51
C LYS A 100 -7.18 -2.68 -6.69
N ASN A 101 -6.93 -1.94 -5.61
CA ASN A 101 -6.19 -0.67 -5.67
C ASN A 101 -4.77 -0.86 -6.23
N LEU A 102 -4.07 -1.91 -5.79
CA LEU A 102 -2.72 -2.22 -6.28
C LEU A 102 -2.72 -2.61 -7.77
N GLN A 103 -3.72 -3.34 -8.25
CA GLN A 103 -3.86 -3.64 -9.69
C GLN A 103 -4.05 -2.34 -10.49
N VAL A 104 -4.92 -1.42 -10.06
CA VAL A 104 -5.11 -0.13 -10.74
C VAL A 104 -3.80 0.66 -10.80
N ILE A 105 -3.04 0.70 -9.71
CA ILE A 105 -1.74 1.39 -9.65
C ILE A 105 -0.74 0.73 -10.60
N LYS A 106 -0.66 -0.60 -10.59
CA LYS A 106 0.22 -1.38 -11.49
C LYS A 106 -0.11 -1.13 -12.96
N ASP A 107 -1.38 -1.17 -13.33
CA ASP A 107 -1.83 -0.95 -14.70
C ASP A 107 -1.49 0.47 -15.16
N SER A 108 -1.74 1.47 -14.31
CA SER A 108 -1.37 2.87 -14.58
C SER A 108 0.13 3.06 -14.79
N VAL A 109 0.97 2.43 -13.95
CA VAL A 109 2.43 2.49 -14.09
C VAL A 109 2.89 1.80 -15.37
N THR A 110 2.33 0.62 -15.67
CA THR A 110 2.67 -0.16 -16.87
C THR A 110 2.31 0.60 -18.15
N GLU A 111 1.12 1.20 -18.20
CA GLU A 111 0.67 2.03 -19.31
C GLU A 111 1.60 3.23 -19.51
N ARG A 112 1.98 3.92 -18.42
CA ARG A 112 2.92 5.04 -18.48
C ARG A 112 4.28 4.59 -19.01
N GLN A 113 4.79 3.43 -18.58
CA GLN A 113 6.05 2.88 -19.08
C GLN A 113 5.99 2.56 -20.58
N ASN A 114 4.91 1.94 -21.05
CA ASN A 114 4.72 1.64 -22.47
C ASN A 114 4.72 2.92 -23.32
N ARG A 115 3.98 3.96 -22.90
CA ARG A 115 3.96 5.26 -23.60
C ARG A 115 5.34 5.92 -23.67
N LEU A 116 6.18 5.75 -22.65
CA LEU A 116 7.54 6.28 -22.62
C LEU A 116 8.49 5.47 -23.52
N ASN A 117 8.32 4.15 -23.57
CA ASN A 117 9.13 3.26 -24.42
C ASN A 117 8.78 3.39 -25.92
N GLU A 118 7.55 3.84 -26.26
CA GLU A 118 7.11 4.06 -27.64
C GLU A 118 7.61 5.39 -28.28
N LYS A 119 8.29 6.29 -27.55
CA LYS A 119 8.91 7.52 -28.11
C LYS A 119 10.38 7.67 -27.67
N PRO A 120 11.36 7.84 -28.60
CA PRO A 120 11.25 8.74 -29.75
C PRO A 120 11.64 8.08 -31.08
N THR A 121 10.66 7.53 -31.79
CA THR A 121 10.75 7.42 -33.25
C THR A 121 9.79 8.46 -33.82
N GLN A 122 10.33 9.39 -34.61
CA GLN A 122 9.63 10.47 -35.32
C GLN A 122 9.37 11.78 -34.53
N LEU A 123 10.45 12.48 -34.14
CA LEU A 123 10.54 13.88 -34.59
C LEU A 123 10.82 13.79 -36.09
N ASP A 124 9.70 13.67 -36.81
CA ASP A 124 9.53 13.45 -38.24
C ASP A 124 10.71 13.89 -39.12
N SER A 125 11.25 12.95 -39.89
CA SER A 125 11.90 13.23 -41.17
C SER A 125 10.99 14.06 -42.10
N ILE A 126 9.67 14.03 -41.88
CA ILE A 126 8.66 14.89 -42.53
C ILE A 126 8.77 16.36 -42.04
N SER A 127 9.06 16.62 -40.77
CA SER A 127 9.20 17.97 -40.22
C SER A 127 10.53 18.60 -40.61
N LYS A 128 11.62 17.83 -40.61
CA LYS A 128 12.91 18.27 -41.18
C LYS A 128 12.80 18.61 -42.68
N ASN A 129 12.24 17.72 -43.50
CA ASN A 129 12.03 18.01 -44.94
C ASN A 129 11.14 19.23 -45.20
N LYS A 130 10.15 19.47 -44.34
CA LYS A 130 9.26 20.63 -44.47
C LYS A 130 9.97 21.93 -44.08
N ILE A 131 10.81 21.90 -43.05
CA ILE A 131 11.65 23.03 -42.65
C ILE A 131 12.71 23.31 -43.71
N ASP A 132 13.38 22.28 -44.23
CA ASP A 132 14.42 22.43 -45.26
C ASP A 132 13.85 23.00 -46.57
N LYS A 133 12.65 22.56 -47.00
CA LYS A 133 11.95 23.15 -48.15
C LYS A 133 11.55 24.61 -47.96
N VAL A 134 11.13 24.99 -46.74
CA VAL A 134 10.79 26.38 -46.44
C VAL A 134 12.05 27.25 -46.47
N LEU A 135 13.17 26.76 -45.95
CA LEU A 135 14.45 27.48 -45.98
C LEU A 135 15.03 27.61 -47.39
N GLU A 136 14.84 26.62 -48.27
CA GLU A 136 15.18 26.73 -49.69
C GLU A 136 14.29 27.72 -50.45
N SER A 137 13.02 27.87 -50.07
CA SER A 137 12.09 28.80 -50.73
C SER A 137 12.31 30.28 -50.41
N VAL A 138 13.21 30.59 -49.47
CA VAL A 138 13.53 31.95 -49.01
C VAL A 138 14.91 32.42 -49.51
N LYS A 139 15.67 31.55 -50.20
CA LYS A 139 16.89 31.90 -50.94
C LYS A 139 16.56 32.23 -52.39
#